data_AF-A0A5R9KPW5-F1
#
_entry.id   AF-A0A5R9KPW5-F1
#
_cell.length_a   1.000
_cell.length_b   1.000
_cell.length_c   1.000
_cell.angle_alpha   90.00
_cell.angle_beta   90.00
_cell.angle_gamma   90.00
#
_symmetry.space_group_name_H-M   'P 1'
#
loop_
_entity.id
_entity.type
_entity.pdbx_description
1 polymer ?
#
loop_
_entity_poly.entity_id
_entity_poly.type
_entity_poly.pdbx_seq_one_letter_code
_entity_poly.pdbx_strand_id
1 'polypeptide(L)'
;MIIDSNATNNQNPLSDEEARLLREQHDVVCEFFKRDSSAEIVNSLNTLIEDFLFSDDVDNVTPEIRVHIANNLRVVTLITKLGQTRVRW
;
A
#
# COMPACT_ATOMS: atom_id res chain seq x y z
N MET A 1 -24.33 19.22 25.47
CA MET A 1 -22.90 18.92 25.74
C MET A 1 -22.12 19.61 24.64
N ILE A 2 -21.61 20.81 24.95
CA ILE A 2 -20.74 21.56 24.05
C ILE A 2 -19.35 20.93 24.22
N ILE A 3 -18.84 20.28 23.18
CA ILE A 3 -17.46 19.80 23.18
C ILE A 3 -16.62 20.99 22.75
N ASP A 4 -16.16 21.77 23.73
CA ASP A 4 -15.05 22.70 23.54
C ASP A 4 -13.85 21.87 23.11
N SER A 5 -13.59 21.85 21.80
CA SER A 5 -12.38 21.29 21.22
C SER A 5 -11.24 22.28 21.44
N ASN A 6 -10.86 22.46 22.71
CA ASN A 6 -9.63 23.15 23.10
C ASN A 6 -8.42 22.21 22.93
N ALA A 7 -8.40 21.46 21.82
CA ALA A 7 -7.22 20.78 21.34
C ALA A 7 -6.31 21.86 20.75
N THR A 8 -5.53 22.46 21.65
CA THR A 8 -4.50 23.44 21.38
C THR A 8 -3.70 23.00 20.17
N ASN A 9 -3.75 23.82 19.13
CA ASN A 9 -3.08 23.67 17.86
C ASN A 9 -1.56 23.82 18.05
N ASN A 10 -0.93 22.86 18.74
CA ASN A 10 0.52 22.73 18.89
C ASN A 10 1.12 22.00 17.68
N GLN A 11 0.61 22.26 16.48
CA GLN A 11 1.39 21.97 15.28
C GLN A 11 2.42 23.09 15.19
N ASN A 12 3.63 22.86 15.72
CA ASN A 12 4.77 23.65 15.28
C ASN A 12 4.74 23.61 13.75
N PRO A 13 4.55 24.76 13.07
CA PRO A 13 4.57 24.76 11.62
C PRO A 13 5.92 24.17 11.21
N LEU A 14 5.87 23.15 10.35
CA LEU A 14 7.07 22.58 9.73
C LEU A 14 7.93 23.74 9.26
N SER A 15 9.20 23.74 9.65
CA SER A 15 10.14 24.71 9.12
C SER A 15 10.16 24.60 7.59
N ASP A 16 10.48 25.71 6.92
CA ASP A 16 10.53 25.74 5.45
C ASP A 16 11.43 24.63 4.86
N GLU A 17 12.47 24.26 5.62
CA GLU A 17 13.39 23.16 5.29
C GLU A 17 12.70 21.80 5.40
N GLU A 18 12.00 21.52 6.49
CA GLU A 18 11.27 20.26 6.67
C GLU A 18 10.14 20.13 5.64
N ALA A 19 9.44 21.22 5.33
CA ALA A 19 8.42 21.25 4.29
C ALA A 19 9.00 21.02 2.89
N ARG A 20 10.22 21.51 2.61
CA ARG A 20 10.94 21.22 1.36
C ARG A 20 11.33 19.74 1.28
N LEU A 21 11.89 19.19 2.35
CA LEU A 21 12.29 17.79 2.42
C LEU A 21 11.09 16.84 2.23
N LEU A 22 9.93 17.19 2.82
CA LEU A 22 8.69 16.44 2.65
C LEU A 22 8.20 16.46 1.20
N ARG A 23 8.31 17.61 0.51
CA ARG A 23 7.96 17.74 -0.92
C ARG A 23 8.87 16.89 -1.80
N GLU A 24 10.19 16.93 -1.56
CA GLU A 24 11.14 16.10 -2.30
C GLU A 24 10.86 14.59 -2.09
N GLN A 25 10.59 14.18 -0.86
CA GLN A 25 10.20 12.78 -0.57
C GLN A 25 8.89 12.40 -1.27
N HIS A 26 7.88 13.27 -1.21
CA HIS A 26 6.62 13.05 -1.89
C HIS A 26 6.82 12.89 -3.40
N ASP A 27 7.64 13.73 -4.03
CA ASP A 27 7.91 13.68 -5.46
C ASP A 27 8.64 12.39 -5.85
N VAL A 28 9.63 11.95 -5.07
CA VAL A 28 10.31 10.65 -5.29
C VAL A 28 9.32 9.49 -5.20
N VAL A 29 8.44 9.49 -4.20
CA VAL A 29 7.41 8.46 -4.03
C VAL A 29 6.41 8.49 -5.19
N CYS A 30 5.97 9.67 -5.61
CA CYS A 30 5.09 9.83 -6.77
C CYS A 30 5.72 9.33 -8.06
N GLU A 31 6.98 9.69 -8.34
CA GLU A 31 7.69 9.22 -9.53
C GLU A 31 7.91 7.70 -9.51
N PHE A 32 8.21 7.13 -8.34
CA PHE A 32 8.29 5.68 -8.17
C PHE A 32 6.97 4.99 -8.55
N PHE A 33 5.83 5.49 -8.05
CA PHE A 33 4.50 4.95 -8.36
C PHE A 33 3.94 5.37 -9.73
N LYS A 34 4.59 6.28 -10.45
CA LYS A 34 4.27 6.59 -11.86
C LYS A 34 4.92 5.60 -12.83
N ARG A 35 6.05 5.00 -12.45
CA ARG A 35 6.82 4.11 -13.32
C ARG A 35 6.04 2.84 -13.66
N ASP A 36 5.41 2.26 -12.65
CA ASP A 36 4.63 1.04 -12.74
C ASP A 36 3.24 1.33 -12.15
N SER A 37 2.16 0.97 -12.86
CA SER A 37 0.81 1.15 -12.34
C SER A 37 0.59 0.32 -11.08
N SER A 38 -0.32 0.74 -10.21
CA SER A 38 -0.65 0.00 -8.98
C SER A 38 -1.04 -1.47 -9.26
N ALA A 39 -1.67 -1.75 -10.41
CA ALA A 39 -1.96 -3.13 -10.83
C ALA A 39 -0.71 -3.91 -11.24
N GLU A 40 0.24 -3.30 -11.93
CA GLU A 40 1.49 -3.95 -12.32
C GLU A 40 2.34 -4.29 -11.09
N ILE A 41 2.40 -3.38 -10.10
CA ILE A 41 3.08 -3.63 -8.82
C ILE A 41 2.42 -4.78 -8.07
N VAL A 42 1.09 -4.77 -7.93
CA VAL A 42 0.37 -5.83 -7.21
C VAL A 42 0.45 -7.17 -7.94
N ASN A 43 0.39 -7.19 -9.27
CA ASN A 43 0.56 -8.42 -10.04
C ASN A 43 1.96 -8.99 -9.85
N SER A 44 3.01 -8.15 -9.90
CA SER A 44 4.39 -8.59 -9.69
C SER A 44 4.60 -9.17 -8.29
N LEU A 45 4.01 -8.54 -7.27
CA LEU A 45 4.03 -9.04 -5.89
C LEU A 45 3.29 -10.37 -5.75
N ASN A 46 2.12 -10.51 -6.38
CA ASN A 46 1.39 -11.77 -6.37
C ASN A 46 2.22 -12.89 -6.99
N THR A 47 2.84 -12.66 -8.15
CA THR A 47 3.69 -13.65 -8.83
C THR A 47 4.86 -14.09 -7.95
N LEU A 48 5.59 -13.14 -7.34
CA LEU A 48 6.70 -13.48 -6.45
C LEU A 48 6.26 -14.29 -5.23
N ILE A 49 5.12 -13.94 -4.64
CA ILE A 49 4.59 -14.64 -3.47
C ILE A 49 4.08 -16.02 -3.86
N GLU A 50 3.42 -16.17 -5.01
CA GLU A 50 3.00 -17.47 -5.53
C GLU A 50 4.21 -18.36 -5.83
N ASP A 51 5.22 -17.85 -6.55
CA ASP A 51 6.46 -18.58 -6.85
C ASP A 51 7.17 -19.03 -5.57
N PHE A 52 7.24 -18.17 -4.55
CA PHE A 52 7.79 -18.53 -3.25
C PHE A 52 6.93 -19.63 -2.59
N LEU A 53 5.62 -19.41 -2.45
CA LEU A 53 4.71 -20.33 -1.79
C LEU A 53 4.56 -21.68 -2.48
N PHE A 54 4.85 -21.79 -3.76
CA PHE A 54 4.80 -23.05 -4.51
C PHE A 54 6.19 -23.63 -4.80
N SER A 55 7.25 -23.03 -4.26
CA SER A 55 8.58 -23.65 -4.32
C SER A 55 8.67 -24.87 -3.40
N ASP A 56 9.44 -25.86 -3.84
CA ASP A 56 9.58 -27.15 -3.15
C ASP A 56 10.30 -27.03 -1.79
N ASP A 57 11.03 -25.93 -1.56
CA ASP A 57 11.89 -25.70 -0.40
C ASP A 57 11.20 -24.93 0.75
N VAL A 58 9.88 -24.70 0.67
CA VAL A 58 9.17 -23.97 1.75
C VAL A 58 8.77 -24.91 2.89
N ASP A 59 9.67 -25.01 3.86
CA ASP A 59 9.38 -25.61 5.16
C ASP A 59 8.40 -24.75 5.98
N ASN A 60 7.57 -25.41 6.79
CA ASN A 60 6.61 -24.79 7.73
C ASN A 60 5.41 -24.04 7.12
N VAL A 61 5.16 -24.16 5.82
CA VAL A 61 3.94 -23.63 5.21
C VAL A 61 2.97 -24.77 4.90
N THR A 62 1.91 -24.90 5.70
CA THR A 62 0.86 -25.89 5.45
C THR A 62 0.00 -25.49 4.24
N PRO A 63 -0.71 -26.44 3.61
CA PRO A 63 -1.65 -26.12 2.54
C PRO A 63 -2.68 -25.04 2.92
N GLU A 64 -3.17 -25.05 4.16
CA GLU A 64 -4.12 -24.07 4.67
C GLU A 64 -3.53 -22.66 4.70
N ILE A 65 -2.25 -22.53 5.09
CA ILE A 65 -1.53 -21.25 5.08
C ILE A 65 -1.39 -20.74 3.64
N ARG A 66 -1.08 -21.60 2.66
CA ARG A 66 -1.01 -21.21 1.24
C ARG A 66 -2.35 -20.67 0.74
N VAL A 67 -3.45 -21.35 1.09
CA VAL A 67 -4.80 -20.92 0.72
C VAL A 67 -5.14 -19.56 1.34
N HIS A 68 -4.81 -19.36 2.62
CA HIS A 68 -5.02 -18.06 3.28
C HIS A 68 -4.24 -16.93 2.60
N ILE A 69 -2.97 -17.14 2.27
CA ILE A 69 -2.16 -16.12 1.61
C ILE A 69 -2.71 -15.85 0.21
N ALA A 70 -3.02 -16.87 -0.59
CA ALA A 70 -3.61 -16.71 -1.91
C ALA A 70 -4.93 -15.92 -1.87
N ASN A 71 -5.76 -16.13 -0.85
CA ASN A 71 -6.99 -15.38 -0.66
C ASN A 71 -6.72 -13.90 -0.33
N ASN A 72 -5.73 -13.60 0.51
CA ASN A 72 -5.32 -12.22 0.78
C ASN A 72 -4.81 -11.52 -0.49
N LEU A 73 -4.01 -12.21 -1.33
CA LEU A 73 -3.55 -11.67 -2.61
C LEU A 73 -4.71 -11.34 -3.56
N ARG A 74 -5.73 -12.21 -3.62
CA ARG A 74 -6.96 -11.96 -4.39
C ARG A 74 -7.71 -10.72 -3.91
N VAL A 75 -7.81 -10.52 -2.60
CA VAL A 75 -8.45 -9.33 -2.01
C VAL A 75 -7.68 -8.06 -2.35
N VAL A 76 -6.36 -8.06 -2.20
CA VAL A 76 -5.51 -6.92 -2.57
C VAL A 76 -5.66 -6.59 -4.05
N THR A 77 -5.65 -7.61 -4.91
CA THR A 77 -5.86 -7.45 -6.36
C THR A 77 -7.21 -6.82 -6.68
N LEU A 78 -8.28 -7.27 -6.01
CA LEU A 78 -9.62 -6.73 -6.18
C LEU A 78 -9.67 -5.25 -5.77
N ILE A 79 -9.12 -4.89 -4.61
CA ILE A 79 -9.07 -3.50 -4.13
C ILE A 79 -8.30 -2.62 -5.11
N THR A 80 -7.15 -3.08 -5.61
CA THR A 80 -6.34 -2.32 -6.58
C THR A 80 -7.10 -2.10 -7.88
N LYS A 81 -7.77 -3.12 -8.40
CA LYS A 81 -8.62 -2.98 -9.61
C LYS A 81 -9.79 -2.04 -9.39
N LEU A 82 -10.43 -2.09 -8.23
CA LEU A 82 -11.50 -1.14 -7.85
C LEU A 82 -10.96 0.29 -7.73
N GLY A 83 -9.77 0.50 -7.17
CA GLY A 83 -9.14 1.82 -7.07
C GLY A 83 -8.76 2.43 -8.44
N GLN A 84 -8.45 1.59 -9.43
CA GLN A 84 -8.26 2.02 -10.83
C GLN A 84 -9.59 2.35 -11.51
N THR A 85 -10.68 1.75 -11.05
CA THR A 85 -12.03 2.04 -11.54
C THR A 85 -12.54 3.26 -10.78
N ARG A 86 -12.29 4.46 -11.30
CA ARG A 86 -12.79 5.70 -10.68
C ARG A 86 -14.32 5.63 -10.59
N VAL A 87 -14.86 5.24 -9.42
CA VAL A 87 -16.30 5.22 -9.18
C VAL A 87 -16.75 6.67 -9.19
N ARG A 88 -17.31 7.11 -10.31
CA ARG A 88 -18.06 8.36 -10.39
C ARG A 88 -19.40 8.10 -9.73
N TRP A 89 -19.56 8.61 -8.51
CA TRP A 89 -20.85 8.80 -7.87
C TRP A 89 -21.57 10.00 -8.50
#